data_AF-A0A6J7LZN9-F1
#
_entry.id   AF-A0A6J7LZN9-F1
#
_cell.length_a   1.000
_cell.length_b   1.000
_cell.length_c   1.000
_cell.angle_alpha   90.00
_cell.angle_beta   90.00
_cell.angle_gamma   90.00
#
_symmetry.space_group_name_H-M   'P 1'
#
loop_
_entity.id
_entity.type
_entity.pdbx_description
1 polymer ?
#
loop_
_entity_poly.entity_id
_entity_poly.type
_entity_poly.pdbx_seq_one_letter_code
_entity_poly.pdbx_strand_id
1 'polypeptide(L)'
;MDLSKMTTGDKLFIGGGIVLFIASFFPWLGVSFDAKGLGNFSDSASAWSFTLLWLAVIIGTIGTVIAILKIAGVDLPDMGGSTGTRQLIVGATALVLVVIKTVVGVSGLPDGFSTTRGIGLWIGLLACIVMTAGGFSSMKEEKAGGSSTPPMA
;
A
#
# COMPACT_ATOMS: atom_id res chain seq x y z
N MET A 1 9.07 -3.04 23.44
CA MET A 1 9.29 -3.27 22.00
C MET A 1 10.53 -4.12 21.85
N ASP A 2 10.41 -5.31 21.27
CA ASP A 2 11.53 -6.23 21.06
C ASP A 2 11.82 -6.32 19.56
N LEU A 3 12.53 -5.31 19.03
CA LEU A 3 12.81 -5.14 17.60
C LEU A 3 13.65 -6.30 17.02
N SER A 4 14.25 -7.10 17.90
CA SER A 4 15.06 -8.29 17.59
C SER A 4 14.22 -9.48 17.12
N LYS A 5 12.91 -9.50 17.39
CA LYS A 5 11.98 -10.57 16.97
C LYS A 5 11.29 -10.30 15.64
N MET A 6 11.59 -9.16 15.03
CA MET A 6 10.91 -8.67 13.85
C MET A 6 11.48 -9.33 12.59
N THR A 7 10.64 -10.05 11.85
CA THR A 7 11.05 -10.72 10.63
C THR A 7 11.40 -9.71 9.53
N THR A 8 12.10 -10.16 8.48
CA THR A 8 12.46 -9.25 7.38
C THR A 8 11.20 -8.80 6.65
N GLY A 9 10.20 -9.69 6.53
CA GLY A 9 8.91 -9.37 5.93
C GLY A 9 8.14 -8.30 6.69
N ASP A 10 8.11 -8.35 8.03
CA ASP A 10 7.46 -7.32 8.86
C ASP A 10 8.07 -5.94 8.67
N LYS A 11 9.41 -5.86 8.54
CA LYS A 11 10.13 -4.59 8.32
C LYS A 11 9.75 -3.96 6.99
N LEU A 12 9.69 -4.77 5.94
CA LEU A 12 9.28 -4.31 4.61
C LEU A 12 7.80 -3.90 4.61
N PHE A 13 6.93 -4.67 5.24
CA PHE A 13 5.51 -4.36 5.31
C PHE A 13 5.23 -3.05 6.04
N ILE A 14 5.85 -2.84 7.21
CA ILE A 14 5.67 -1.62 7.99
C ILE A 14 6.33 -0.43 7.31
N GLY A 15 7.55 -0.59 6.80
CA GLY A 15 8.25 0.46 6.05
C GLY A 15 7.46 0.90 4.83
N GLY A 16 6.96 -0.05 4.04
CA GLY A 16 6.12 0.22 2.88
C GLY A 16 4.84 0.96 3.25
N GLY A 17 4.14 0.57 4.32
CA GLY A 17 2.90 1.24 4.71
C GLY A 17 3.09 2.64 5.27
N ILE A 18 4.18 2.90 6.00
CA ILE A 18 4.54 4.25 6.42
C ILE A 18 4.81 5.13 5.19
N VAL A 19 5.59 4.63 4.23
CA VAL A 19 5.86 5.36 2.98
C VAL A 19 4.57 5.58 2.19
N LEU A 20 3.66 4.61 2.11
CA LEU A 20 2.37 4.75 1.45
C LEU A 20 1.52 5.85 2.09
N PHE A 21 1.46 5.88 3.43
CA PHE A 21 0.72 6.90 4.16
C PHE A 21 1.30 8.30 3.91
N ILE A 22 2.62 8.46 3.97
CA ILE A 22 3.28 9.74 3.66
C ILE A 22 3.06 10.13 2.19
N ALA A 23 3.22 9.18 1.27
CA ALA A 23 3.01 9.38 -0.16
C ALA A 23 1.58 9.83 -0.47
N SER A 24 0.58 9.42 0.33
CA SER A 24 -0.84 9.74 0.12
C SER A 24 -1.15 11.23 0.07
N PHE A 25 -0.33 12.06 0.71
CA PHE A 25 -0.51 13.52 0.77
C PHE A 25 0.10 14.26 -0.43
N PHE A 26 0.96 13.59 -1.21
CA PHE A 26 1.53 14.18 -2.42
C PHE A 26 0.49 14.22 -3.55
N PRO A 27 0.78 14.90 -4.68
CA PRO A 27 -0.06 14.85 -5.87
C PRO A 27 0.01 13.47 -6.53
N TRP A 28 -1.14 12.81 -6.73
CA TRP A 28 -1.24 11.47 -7.35
C TRP A 28 -1.74 11.54 -8.78
N LEU A 29 -2.90 12.18 -8.97
CA LEU A 29 -3.53 12.31 -10.27
C LEU A 29 -3.93 13.76 -10.47
N GLY A 30 -3.67 14.26 -11.66
CA GLY A 30 -4.02 15.60 -12.08
C GLY A 30 -4.72 15.60 -13.43
N VAL A 31 -5.22 16.77 -13.77
CA VAL A 31 -5.90 17.07 -15.02
C VAL A 31 -5.19 18.26 -15.63
N SER A 32 -4.79 18.14 -16.90
CA SER A 32 -4.15 19.24 -17.63
C SER A 32 -4.95 19.58 -18.88
N PHE A 33 -5.18 20.87 -19.07
CA PHE A 33 -5.87 21.45 -20.22
C PHE A 33 -4.89 22.31 -21.01
N ASP A 34 -4.76 22.02 -22.30
CA ASP A 34 -3.98 22.85 -23.21
C ASP A 34 -4.91 23.74 -24.03
N ALA A 35 -5.03 25.00 -23.60
CA ALA A 35 -5.75 26.02 -24.33
C ALA A 35 -4.81 26.59 -25.39
N LYS A 36 -4.99 26.20 -26.65
CA LYS A 36 -4.16 26.63 -27.78
C LYS A 36 -4.08 28.17 -27.84
N GLY A 37 -2.99 28.75 -27.34
CA GLY A 37 -2.73 30.20 -27.33
C GLY A 37 -3.03 30.95 -26.01
N LEU A 38 -3.58 30.29 -24.97
CA LEU A 38 -3.97 30.92 -23.70
C LEU A 38 -3.19 30.40 -22.47
N GLY A 39 -2.34 29.38 -22.64
CA GLY A 39 -1.53 28.79 -21.58
C GLY A 39 -2.00 27.39 -21.17
N ASN A 40 -1.12 26.65 -20.48
CA ASN A 40 -1.41 25.33 -19.96
C ASN A 40 -1.94 25.45 -18.52
N PHE A 41 -3.13 24.91 -18.28
CA PHE A 41 -3.73 24.87 -16.95
C PHE A 41 -3.66 23.44 -16.43
N SER A 42 -2.93 23.23 -15.34
CA SER A 42 -2.83 21.93 -14.68
C SER A 42 -3.30 22.03 -13.24
N ASP A 43 -4.19 21.12 -12.84
CA ASP A 43 -4.56 20.93 -11.45
C ASP A 43 -4.23 19.49 -11.01
N SER A 44 -3.89 19.29 -9.75
CA SER A 44 -3.49 17.98 -9.23
C SER A 44 -4.06 17.72 -7.84
N ALA A 45 -4.50 16.48 -7.64
CA ALA A 45 -5.15 16.03 -6.43
C ALA A 45 -4.37 14.88 -5.78
N SER A 46 -4.49 14.78 -4.46
CA SER A 46 -3.85 13.74 -3.66
C SER A 46 -4.65 12.43 -3.69
N ALA A 47 -4.15 11.37 -3.06
CA ALA A 47 -4.86 10.09 -2.98
C ALA A 47 -6.27 10.24 -2.37
N TRP A 48 -6.43 11.19 -1.46
CA TRP A 48 -7.65 11.47 -0.71
C TRP A 48 -8.82 11.93 -1.58
N SER A 49 -8.55 12.46 -2.77
CA SER A 49 -9.58 12.92 -3.70
C SER A 49 -10.20 11.81 -4.54
N PHE A 50 -9.66 10.58 -4.48
CA PHE A 50 -10.11 9.47 -5.34
C PHE A 50 -10.50 8.25 -4.52
N THR A 51 -11.73 7.77 -4.70
CA THR A 51 -12.31 6.71 -3.86
C THR A 51 -11.44 5.46 -3.73
N LEU A 52 -10.90 4.98 -4.85
CA LEU A 52 -10.06 3.79 -4.86
C LEU A 52 -8.69 4.01 -4.22
N LEU A 53 -8.12 5.22 -4.32
CA LEU A 53 -6.80 5.52 -3.78
C LEU A 53 -6.83 5.74 -2.28
N TRP A 54 -7.78 6.53 -1.76
CA TRP A 54 -7.90 6.71 -0.32
C TRP A 54 -8.29 5.41 0.39
N LEU A 55 -9.12 4.56 -0.24
CA LEU A 55 -9.42 3.23 0.27
C LEU A 55 -8.16 2.35 0.34
N ALA A 56 -7.32 2.35 -0.70
CA ALA A 56 -6.05 1.63 -0.69
C ALA A 56 -5.11 2.13 0.42
N VAL A 57 -5.03 3.45 0.61
CA VAL A 57 -4.23 4.08 1.67
C VAL A 57 -4.74 3.68 3.05
N ILE A 58 -6.05 3.69 3.28
CA ILE A 58 -6.63 3.29 4.57
C ILE A 58 -6.37 1.82 4.87
N ILE A 59 -6.63 0.92 3.91
CA ILE A 59 -6.40 -0.51 4.08
C ILE A 59 -4.92 -0.79 4.38
N GLY A 60 -4.01 -0.17 3.63
CA GLY A 60 -2.57 -0.28 3.86
C GLY A 60 -2.17 0.26 5.24
N THR A 61 -2.66 1.45 5.61
CA THR A 61 -2.34 2.09 6.89
C THR A 61 -2.86 1.30 8.08
N ILE A 62 -4.10 0.83 8.03
CA ILE A 62 -4.68 -0.02 9.09
C ILE A 62 -3.88 -1.31 9.22
N GLY A 63 -3.54 -1.96 8.11
CA GLY A 63 -2.69 -3.15 8.12
C GLY A 63 -1.35 -2.91 8.81
N THR A 64 -0.71 -1.78 8.51
CA THR A 64 0.56 -1.39 9.12
C THR A 64 0.41 -1.10 10.61
N VAL A 65 -0.64 -0.40 11.03
CA VAL A 65 -0.92 -0.15 12.45
C VAL A 65 -1.12 -1.47 13.19
N ILE A 66 -1.90 -2.40 12.65
CA ILE A 66 -2.09 -3.74 13.23
C ILE A 66 -0.77 -4.48 13.36
N ALA A 67 0.10 -4.43 12.33
CA ALA A 67 1.42 -5.05 12.38
C ALA A 67 2.31 -4.43 13.47
N ILE A 68 2.29 -3.11 13.63
CA ILE A 68 3.03 -2.39 14.69
C ILE A 68 2.50 -2.78 16.07
N LEU A 69 1.17 -2.79 16.27
CA LEU A 69 0.54 -3.15 17.54
C LEU A 69 0.89 -4.58 17.96
N LYS A 70 0.91 -5.52 17.00
CA LYS A 70 1.32 -6.89 17.23
C LYS A 70 2.78 -6.97 17.73
N ILE A 71 3.70 -6.25 17.08
CA ILE A 71 5.11 -6.19 17.50
C ILE A 71 5.27 -5.49 18.86
N ALA A 72 4.37 -4.56 19.19
CA ALA A 72 4.31 -3.91 20.48
C ALA A 72 3.81 -4.84 21.61
N GLY A 73 3.33 -6.05 21.30
CA GLY A 73 2.85 -7.02 22.27
C GLY A 73 1.39 -6.82 22.69
N VAL A 74 0.60 -6.12 21.87
CA VAL A 74 -0.85 -5.98 22.10
C VAL A 74 -1.55 -7.26 21.66
N ASP A 75 -2.31 -7.88 22.57
CA ASP A 75 -3.19 -9.01 22.26
C ASP A 75 -4.31 -8.54 21.33
N LEU A 76 -4.15 -8.88 20.05
CA LEU A 76 -5.16 -8.66 19.04
C LEU A 76 -6.08 -9.88 18.99
N PRO A 77 -7.40 -9.70 18.79
CA PRO A 77 -8.31 -10.82 18.59
C PRO A 77 -7.77 -11.77 17.52
N ASP A 78 -7.84 -13.07 17.75
CA ASP A 78 -7.43 -14.04 16.74
C ASP A 78 -8.40 -13.95 15.55
N MET A 79 -7.94 -13.34 14.47
CA MET A 79 -8.71 -13.17 13.24
C MET A 79 -8.62 -14.40 12.33
N GLY A 80 -7.98 -15.48 12.79
CA GLY A 80 -7.76 -16.68 11.99
C GLY A 80 -6.70 -16.48 10.89
N GLY A 81 -5.95 -17.54 10.61
CA GLY A 81 -4.94 -17.57 9.55
C GLY A 81 -3.58 -16.95 9.93
N SER A 82 -2.57 -17.36 9.15
CA SER A 82 -1.18 -16.90 9.25
C SER A 82 -1.08 -15.37 9.18
N THR A 83 -0.18 -14.79 9.97
CA THR A 83 0.05 -13.33 9.97
C THR A 83 0.61 -12.88 8.63
N GLY A 84 1.54 -13.65 8.07
CA GLY A 84 2.10 -13.36 6.74
C GLY A 84 1.02 -13.39 5.65
N THR A 85 0.09 -14.33 5.70
CA THR A 85 -1.04 -14.37 4.75
C THR A 85 -1.92 -13.13 4.86
N ARG A 86 -2.22 -12.64 6.06
CA ARG A 86 -3.00 -11.41 6.26
C ARG A 86 -2.29 -10.18 5.70
N GLN A 87 -1.00 -10.03 5.99
CA GLN A 87 -0.18 -8.93 5.44
C GLN A 87 -0.11 -9.00 3.92
N LEU A 88 0.05 -10.19 3.35
CA LEU A 88 0.04 -10.38 1.90
C LEU A 88 -1.28 -9.93 1.28
N ILE A 89 -2.41 -10.37 1.83
CA ILE A 89 -3.74 -10.01 1.32
C ILE A 89 -3.93 -8.48 1.38
N VAL A 90 -3.62 -7.86 2.52
CA VAL A 90 -3.74 -6.40 2.69
C VAL A 90 -2.86 -5.64 1.69
N GLY A 91 -1.58 -6.02 1.59
CA GLY A 91 -0.64 -5.40 0.64
C GLY A 91 -1.08 -5.57 -0.81
N ALA A 92 -1.49 -6.79 -1.19
CA ALA A 92 -1.93 -7.11 -2.54
C ALA A 92 -3.23 -6.38 -2.90
N THR A 93 -4.20 -6.29 -1.98
CA THR A 93 -5.44 -5.53 -2.21
C THR A 93 -5.13 -4.05 -2.44
N ALA A 94 -4.28 -3.44 -1.59
CA ALA A 94 -3.87 -2.05 -1.78
C ALA A 94 -3.14 -1.84 -3.11
N LEU A 95 -2.23 -2.75 -3.49
CA LEU A 95 -1.54 -2.74 -4.77
C LEU A 95 -2.52 -2.78 -5.95
N VAL A 96 -3.47 -3.72 -5.94
CA VAL A 96 -4.44 -3.89 -7.03
C VAL A 96 -5.29 -2.63 -7.20
N LEU A 97 -5.77 -2.03 -6.11
CA LEU A 97 -6.55 -0.79 -6.16
C LEU A 97 -5.77 0.38 -6.77
N VAL A 98 -4.50 0.53 -6.37
CA VAL A 98 -3.61 1.58 -6.91
C VAL A 98 -3.31 1.34 -8.39
N VAL A 99 -3.04 0.09 -8.80
CA VAL A 99 -2.77 -0.27 -10.20
C VAL A 99 -3.99 -0.01 -11.07
N ILE A 100 -5.18 -0.47 -10.66
CA ILE A 100 -6.43 -0.23 -11.39
C ILE A 100 -6.62 1.27 -11.63
N LYS A 101 -6.46 2.09 -10.58
CA LYS A 101 -6.67 3.53 -10.72
C LYS A 101 -5.57 4.22 -11.53
N THR A 102 -4.34 3.70 -11.51
CA THR A 102 -3.24 4.18 -12.35
C THR A 102 -3.49 3.96 -13.84
N VAL A 103 -4.08 2.80 -14.19
CA VAL A 103 -4.42 2.44 -15.57
C VAL A 103 -5.63 3.23 -16.05
N VAL A 104 -6.69 3.32 -15.23
CA VAL A 104 -7.93 4.03 -15.59
C VAL A 104 -7.73 5.55 -15.66
N GLY A 105 -6.89 6.12 -14.79
CA GLY A 105 -6.67 7.56 -14.72
C GLY A 105 -7.90 8.33 -14.21
N VAL A 106 -8.05 9.58 -14.66
CA VAL A 106 -9.22 10.43 -14.36
C VAL A 106 -10.25 10.23 -15.47
N SER A 107 -11.39 9.65 -15.11
CA SER A 107 -12.49 9.33 -16.04
C SER A 107 -13.47 10.50 -16.17
N GLY A 108 -14.09 10.65 -17.35
CA GLY A 108 -15.12 11.68 -17.60
C GLY A 108 -14.55 13.05 -18.00
N LEU A 109 -13.33 13.08 -18.52
CA LEU A 109 -12.70 14.31 -18.98
C LEU A 109 -13.30 14.78 -20.32
N PRO A 110 -13.66 16.07 -20.47
CA PRO A 110 -14.05 16.64 -21.76
C PRO A 110 -12.89 16.62 -22.77
N ASP A 111 -13.22 16.73 -24.06
CA ASP A 111 -12.20 16.84 -25.13
C ASP A 111 -11.26 18.03 -24.87
N GLY A 112 -9.95 17.77 -24.93
CA GLY A 112 -8.88 18.74 -24.63
C GLY A 112 -8.27 18.62 -23.23
N PHE A 113 -8.85 17.81 -22.35
CA PHE A 113 -8.27 17.50 -21.03
C PHE A 113 -7.51 16.17 -21.06
N SER A 114 -6.31 16.17 -20.47
CA SER A 114 -5.44 15.00 -20.33
C SER A 114 -5.22 14.64 -18.87
N THR A 115 -5.05 13.35 -18.57
CA THR A 115 -4.70 12.88 -17.22
C THR A 115 -3.20 13.01 -16.99
N THR A 116 -2.82 13.71 -15.93
CA THR A 116 -1.44 13.80 -15.44
C THR A 116 -1.23 12.85 -14.26
N ARG A 117 -0.08 12.19 -14.21
CA ARG A 117 0.30 11.28 -13.11
C ARG A 117 1.40 11.94 -12.29
N GLY A 118 1.07 12.26 -11.04
CA GLY A 118 1.99 12.92 -10.12
C GLY A 118 2.99 11.95 -9.48
N ILE A 119 4.02 12.52 -8.85
CA ILE A 119 5.07 11.74 -8.19
C ILE A 119 4.55 10.90 -7.01
N GLY A 120 3.50 11.39 -6.32
CA GLY A 120 2.89 10.68 -5.20
C GLY A 120 2.32 9.32 -5.59
N LEU A 121 1.79 9.21 -6.82
CA LEU A 121 1.27 7.94 -7.36
C LEU A 121 2.38 6.92 -7.56
N TRP A 122 3.55 7.33 -8.07
CA TRP A 122 4.67 6.41 -8.30
C TRP A 122 5.31 5.94 -7.00
N ILE A 123 5.46 6.84 -6.02
CA ILE A 123 5.96 6.49 -4.69
C ILE A 123 4.95 5.58 -3.98
N GLY A 124 3.65 5.90 -4.05
CA GLY A 124 2.59 5.08 -3.48
C GLY A 124 2.52 3.69 -4.11
N LEU A 125 2.70 3.59 -5.43
CA LEU A 125 2.77 2.30 -6.13
C LEU A 125 3.97 1.47 -5.66
N LEU A 126 5.16 2.08 -5.57
CA LEU A 126 6.36 1.41 -5.07
C LEU A 126 6.16 0.95 -3.62
N ALA A 127 5.53 1.79 -2.79
CA ALA A 127 5.19 1.45 -1.42
C ALA A 127 4.28 0.23 -1.33
N CYS A 128 3.22 0.16 -2.14
CA CYS A 128 2.36 -1.02 -2.22
C CYS A 128 3.09 -2.29 -2.68
N ILE A 129 4.05 -2.16 -3.60
CA ILE A 129 4.90 -3.30 -4.03
C ILE A 129 5.74 -3.80 -2.85
N VAL A 130 6.39 -2.88 -2.13
CA VAL A 130 7.21 -3.21 -0.95
C VAL A 130 6.36 -3.85 0.15
N MET A 131 5.14 -3.35 0.39
CA MET A 131 4.21 -3.97 1.34
C MET A 131 3.84 -5.40 0.93
N THR A 132 3.47 -5.60 -0.34
CA THR A 132 3.11 -6.92 -0.86
C THR A 132 4.28 -7.90 -0.75
N ALA A 133 5.49 -7.46 -1.10
CA ALA A 133 6.72 -8.25 -0.96
C ALA A 133 7.05 -8.56 0.51
N GLY A 134 6.80 -7.63 1.43
CA GLY A 134 6.91 -7.82 2.87
C GLY A 134 5.98 -8.92 3.37
N GLY A 135 4.68 -8.84 3.04
CA GLY A 135 3.70 -9.87 3.40
C GLY A 135 4.03 -11.25 2.82
N PHE A 136 4.52 -11.30 1.58
CA PHE A 136 4.97 -12.56 0.95
C PHE A 136 6.18 -13.17 1.67
N SER A 137 7.14 -12.34 2.04
CA SER A 137 8.33 -12.75 2.80
C SER A 137 7.94 -13.26 4.20
N SER A 138 7.07 -12.53 4.92
CA SER A 138 6.55 -12.97 6.21
C SER A 138 5.84 -14.32 6.12
N MET A 139 5.04 -14.54 5.08
CA MET A 139 4.36 -15.82 4.85
C MET A 139 5.35 -16.97 4.59
N LYS A 140 6.44 -16.71 3.87
CA LYS A 140 7.49 -17.71 3.63
C LYS A 140 8.28 -18.03 4.90
N GLU A 141 8.62 -17.01 5.68
CA GLU A 141 9.32 -17.17 6.97
C GLU A 141 8.47 -17.99 7.96
N GLU A 142 7.15 -17.75 8.01
CA GLU A 142 6.22 -18.51 8.85
C GLU A 142 6.13 -19.99 8.43
N LYS A 143 6.07 -20.28 7.12
CA LYS A 143 6.05 -21.65 6.60
C LYS A 143 7.37 -22.39 6.84
N ALA A 144 8.51 -21.70 6.74
CA ALA A 144 9.82 -22.28 6.98
C ALA A 144 10.09 -22.54 8.48
N GLY A 145 9.52 -21.72 9.38
CA GLY A 145 9.57 -21.96 10.82
C GLY A 145 8.73 -23.15 11.28
N GLY A 146 7.57 -23.37 10.64
CA GLY A 146 6.65 -24.47 10.96
C GLY A 146 7.17 -25.89 10.63
N SER A 147 8.17 -26.03 9.75
CA SER A 147 8.77 -27.33 9.40
C SER A 147 9.81 -27.85 10.40
N SER A 148 10.03 -27.17 11.54
CA SER A 148 11.07 -27.53 12.51
C SER A 148 10.55 -28.20 13.79
N THR A 149 9.26 -28.53 13.91
CA THR A 149 8.78 -29.38 15.01
C THR A 149 9.14 -30.84 14.71
N PRO A 150 10.09 -31.49 15.42
CA PRO A 150 10.25 -32.92 15.31
C PRO A 150 8.96 -33.59 15.83
N PRO A 151 8.53 -34.73 15.26
CA PRO A 151 7.49 -35.52 15.88
C PRO A 151 7.96 -35.88 17.29
N MET A 152 7.33 -35.32 18.33
CA MET A 152 7.45 -35.90 19.67
C MET A 152 6.77 -37.26 19.62
N ALA A 153 7.60 -38.29 19.61
CA ALA A 153 7.23 -39.68 19.80
C ALA A 153 6.69 -39.92 21.22
#